data_AF-A0A9W8S169-F1
#
_entry.id   AF-A0A9W8S169-F1
#
_cell.length_a   1.000
_cell.length_b   1.000
_cell.length_c   1.000
_cell.angle_alpha   90.00
_cell.angle_beta   90.00
_cell.angle_gamma   90.00
#
_symmetry.space_group_name_H-M   'P 1'
#
loop_
_entity.id
_entity.type
_entity.pdbx_description
1 polymer ?
#
loop_
_entity_poly.entity_id
_entity_poly.type
_entity_poly.pdbx_seq_one_letter_code
_entity_poly.pdbx_strand_id
1 'polypeptide(L)'
;MKTPAAFAILSAFIGVYFNPVSAECFGSGDEWQDRGAARQHVVNACRGYDGNTGAFQGVFAPGEIKRACVQHSGTQRLDFTIQNTNTNDAIDLGDDDCVLRLQNEINGCSRGGSSVVSGWLFTADPNNGLC
;
A
#
# COMPACT_ATOMS: atom_id res chain seq x y z
N MET A 1 54.05 -40.43 -14.96
CA MET A 1 53.13 -39.86 -13.96
C MET A 1 53.24 -38.34 -13.97
N LYS A 2 52.24 -37.63 -14.50
CA LYS A 2 52.02 -36.18 -14.32
C LYS A 2 50.51 -35.94 -14.42
N THR A 3 49.86 -35.67 -13.30
CA THR A 3 48.46 -35.25 -13.18
C THR A 3 48.38 -33.74 -13.32
N PRO A 4 47.45 -33.16 -14.11
CA PRO A 4 47.12 -31.75 -14.00
C PRO A 4 46.08 -31.54 -12.89
N ALA A 5 46.37 -30.59 -12.00
CA ALA A 5 45.45 -30.14 -10.97
C ALA A 5 44.31 -29.32 -11.61
N ALA A 6 43.07 -29.70 -11.34
CA ALA A 6 41.88 -28.93 -11.71
C ALA A 6 41.66 -27.79 -10.72
N PHE A 7 41.62 -26.55 -11.21
CA PHE A 7 41.20 -25.38 -10.45
C PHE A 7 39.67 -25.35 -10.39
N ALA A 8 39.11 -25.52 -9.19
CA ALA A 8 37.68 -25.33 -8.95
C ALA A 8 37.37 -23.84 -8.84
N ILE A 9 36.52 -23.32 -9.73
CA ILE A 9 35.99 -21.95 -9.67
C ILE A 9 34.77 -21.97 -8.76
N LEU A 10 34.87 -21.34 -7.59
CA LEU A 10 33.78 -21.21 -6.62
C LEU A 10 32.95 -19.96 -6.97
N SER A 11 31.85 -20.13 -7.70
CA SER A 11 30.90 -19.06 -7.99
C SER A 11 30.00 -18.80 -6.78
N ALA A 12 30.17 -17.65 -6.11
CA ALA A 12 29.25 -17.21 -5.06
C ALA A 12 27.94 -16.70 -5.69
N PHE A 13 26.84 -17.43 -5.49
CA PHE A 13 25.50 -16.98 -5.86
C PHE A 13 24.98 -16.00 -4.80
N ILE A 14 24.95 -14.70 -5.12
CA ILE A 14 24.22 -13.71 -4.33
C ILE A 14 22.74 -13.94 -4.60
N GLY A 15 22.04 -14.62 -3.68
CA GLY A 15 20.59 -14.77 -3.74
C GLY A 15 19.92 -13.41 -3.57
N VAL A 16 19.31 -12.89 -4.64
CA VAL A 16 18.47 -11.71 -4.56
C VAL A 16 17.16 -12.13 -3.90
N TYR A 17 16.96 -11.73 -2.64
CA TYR A 17 15.69 -11.86 -1.94
C TYR A 17 14.67 -10.90 -2.58
N PHE A 18 13.93 -11.39 -3.57
CA PHE A 18 12.76 -10.68 -4.08
C PHE A 18 11.59 -10.95 -3.14
N ASN A 19 11.18 -9.94 -2.35
CA ASN A 19 9.87 -9.98 -1.73
C ASN A 19 8.83 -9.82 -2.86
N PRO A 20 7.94 -10.81 -3.09
CA PRO A 20 6.91 -10.65 -4.09
C PRO A 20 5.99 -9.50 -3.66
N VAL A 21 5.96 -8.43 -4.46
CA VAL A 21 4.88 -7.44 -4.38
C VAL A 21 3.69 -8.05 -5.09
N SER A 22 2.62 -8.33 -4.35
CA SER A 22 1.33 -8.67 -4.96
C SER A 22 0.54 -7.38 -5.10
N ALA A 23 0.16 -7.02 -6.32
CA ALA A 23 -0.69 -5.87 -6.61
C ALA A 23 -1.80 -6.32 -7.56
N GLU A 24 -3.05 -6.05 -7.19
CA GLU A 24 -4.24 -6.44 -7.94
C GLU A 24 -5.14 -5.22 -8.14
N CYS A 25 -5.44 -4.89 -9.39
CA CYS A 25 -6.49 -3.93 -9.72
C CYS A 25 -7.86 -4.60 -9.62
N PHE A 26 -8.84 -3.88 -9.09
CA PHE A 26 -10.21 -4.39 -9.04
C PHE A 26 -10.81 -4.49 -10.45
N GLY A 27 -11.45 -5.63 -10.73
CA GLY A 27 -12.07 -5.91 -12.03
C GLY A 27 -13.49 -5.36 -12.20
N SER A 28 -14.13 -4.94 -11.11
CA SER A 28 -15.46 -4.36 -11.04
C SER A 28 -15.51 -3.27 -9.96
N GLY A 29 -16.66 -2.64 -9.75
CA GLY A 29 -16.80 -1.47 -8.87
C GLY A 29 -16.83 -0.17 -9.66
N ASP A 30 -16.76 0.97 -8.97
CA ASP A 30 -16.78 2.28 -9.63
C ASP A 30 -15.40 2.67 -10.16
N GLU A 31 -15.36 3.65 -11.06
CA GLU A 31 -14.11 4.30 -11.46
C GLU A 31 -13.89 5.58 -10.64
N TRP A 32 -12.64 6.01 -10.51
CA TRP A 32 -12.32 7.30 -9.89
C TRP A 32 -12.99 8.45 -10.66
N GLN A 33 -13.86 9.24 -10.00
CA GLN A 33 -14.43 10.45 -10.62
C GLN A 33 -13.37 11.55 -10.73
N ASP A 34 -12.51 11.68 -9.70
CA ASP A 34 -11.37 12.59 -9.68
C ASP A 34 -10.17 11.97 -8.94
N ARG A 35 -9.18 11.50 -9.71
CA ARG A 35 -7.93 10.95 -9.14
C ARG A 35 -7.09 12.02 -8.44
N GLY A 36 -7.16 13.28 -8.86
CA GLY A 36 -6.43 14.38 -8.23
C GLY A 36 -6.92 14.60 -6.80
N ALA A 37 -8.24 14.69 -6.64
CA ALA A 37 -8.87 14.78 -5.33
C ALA A 37 -8.61 13.53 -4.47
N ALA A 38 -8.73 12.33 -5.05
CA ALA A 38 -8.43 11.09 -4.32
C ALA A 38 -7.00 11.07 -3.75
N ARG A 39 -6.00 11.51 -4.53
CA ARG A 39 -4.61 11.63 -4.05
C ARG A 39 -4.46 12.65 -2.92
N GLN A 40 -5.19 13.77 -2.99
CA GLN A 40 -5.18 14.76 -1.91
C GLN A 40 -5.85 14.22 -0.64
N HIS A 41 -6.93 13.45 -0.76
CA HIS A 41 -7.58 12.80 0.38
C HIS A 41 -6.66 11.77 1.04
N VAL A 42 -5.84 11.04 0.26
CA VAL A 42 -4.78 10.19 0.80
C VAL A 42 -3.76 11.00 1.60
N VAL A 43 -3.32 12.16 1.10
CA VAL A 43 -2.40 13.04 1.85
C VAL A 43 -3.00 13.43 3.19
N ASN A 44 -4.28 13.83 3.21
CA ASN A 44 -4.96 14.22 4.44
C ASN A 44 -5.14 13.02 5.39
N ALA A 45 -5.44 11.83 4.88
CA ALA A 45 -5.61 10.62 5.68
C ALA A 45 -4.27 10.12 6.28
N CYS A 46 -3.16 10.31 5.57
CA CYS A 46 -1.83 9.89 6.02
C CYS A 46 -1.12 10.93 6.89
N ARG A 47 -1.28 12.23 6.64
CA ARG A 47 -0.53 13.31 7.33
C ARG A 47 -1.37 14.17 8.25
N GLY A 48 -2.69 14.04 8.18
CA GLY A 48 -3.61 14.97 8.84
C GLY A 48 -3.80 16.27 8.07
N TYR A 49 -4.72 17.11 8.57
CA TYR A 49 -5.02 18.44 8.04
C TYR A 49 -5.71 19.29 9.11
N ASP A 50 -5.57 20.61 9.03
CA ASP A 50 -6.21 21.57 9.95
C ASP A 50 -5.98 21.27 11.45
N GLY A 51 -4.78 20.78 11.77
CA GLY A 51 -4.40 20.41 13.15
C GLY A 51 -4.96 19.08 13.63
N ASN A 52 -5.70 18.34 12.79
CA ASN A 52 -6.18 17.00 13.09
C ASN A 52 -5.20 15.94 12.57
N THR A 53 -4.99 14.91 13.37
CA THR A 53 -4.22 13.72 13.00
C THR A 53 -4.90 12.95 11.87
N GLY A 54 -4.10 12.47 10.92
CA GLY A 54 -4.57 11.60 9.84
C GLY A 54 -5.07 10.25 10.34
N ALA A 55 -6.06 9.68 9.66
CA ALA A 55 -6.65 8.39 10.00
C ALA A 55 -5.63 7.23 10.05
N PHE A 56 -4.52 7.34 9.32
CA PHE A 56 -3.48 6.32 9.24
C PHE A 56 -2.22 6.66 10.04
N GLN A 57 -2.20 7.74 10.81
CA GLN A 57 -1.05 8.06 11.64
C GLN A 57 -0.99 7.19 12.90
N GLY A 58 0.23 7.00 13.39
CA GLY A 58 0.53 6.28 14.61
C GLY A 58 0.55 4.78 14.46
N VAL A 59 0.99 4.12 15.52
CA VAL A 59 1.26 2.68 15.57
C VAL A 59 0.03 1.85 15.16
N PHE A 60 0.29 0.81 14.37
CA PHE A 60 -0.63 -0.28 14.08
C PHE A 60 -0.19 -1.52 14.87
N ALA A 61 -1.08 -2.07 15.69
CA ALA A 61 -0.88 -3.37 16.31
C ALA A 61 -0.72 -4.48 15.24
N PRO A 62 -0.15 -5.64 15.60
CA PRO A 62 -0.06 -6.76 14.67
C PRO A 62 -1.44 -7.18 14.14
N GLY A 63 -1.58 -7.28 12.82
CA GLY A 63 -2.86 -7.58 12.16
C GLY A 63 -3.86 -6.43 12.12
N GLU A 64 -3.59 -5.27 12.75
CA GLU A 64 -4.54 -4.16 12.84
C GLU A 64 -4.86 -3.58 11.46
N ILE A 65 -6.14 -3.27 11.26
CA ILE A 65 -6.66 -2.62 10.06
C ILE A 65 -7.23 -1.25 10.44
N LYS A 66 -6.64 -0.18 9.92
CA LYS A 66 -7.24 1.16 9.96
C LYS A 66 -7.94 1.45 8.64
N ARG A 67 -9.05 2.21 8.69
CA ARG A 67 -9.90 2.52 7.55
C ARG A 67 -10.25 4.01 7.55
N ALA A 68 -10.36 4.59 6.36
CA ALA A 68 -10.89 5.92 6.15
C ALA A 68 -11.92 5.88 5.02
N CYS A 69 -13.16 6.29 5.32
CA CYS A 69 -14.17 6.59 4.31
C CYS A 69 -14.18 8.10 4.09
N VAL A 70 -13.95 8.54 2.86
CA VAL A 70 -13.94 9.96 2.49
C VAL A 70 -15.03 10.24 1.47
N GLN A 71 -15.94 11.16 1.79
CA GLN A 71 -16.93 11.63 0.84
C GLN A 71 -16.29 12.58 -0.17
N HIS A 72 -16.20 12.17 -1.43
CA HIS A 72 -15.61 13.00 -2.49
C HIS A 72 -16.66 13.86 -3.21
N SER A 73 -17.80 13.27 -3.56
CA SER A 73 -18.91 13.96 -4.25
C SER A 73 -20.25 13.57 -3.64
N GLY A 74 -21.38 14.06 -4.16
CA GLY A 74 -22.71 13.62 -3.68
C GLY A 74 -23.03 12.15 -3.98
N THR A 75 -22.21 11.47 -4.80
CA THR A 75 -22.44 10.09 -5.24
C THR A 75 -21.23 9.18 -5.09
N GLN A 76 -20.03 9.71 -4.86
CA GLN A 76 -18.82 8.90 -4.70
C GLN A 76 -18.22 9.06 -3.31
N ARG A 77 -18.00 7.91 -2.68
CA ARG A 77 -17.12 7.76 -1.51
C ARG A 77 -15.83 7.05 -1.91
N LEU A 78 -14.76 7.34 -1.18
CA LEU A 78 -13.45 6.73 -1.36
C LEU A 78 -13.11 5.98 -0.09
N ASP A 79 -12.94 4.67 -0.21
CA ASP A 79 -12.60 3.78 0.89
C ASP A 79 -11.09 3.48 0.83
N PHE A 80 -10.35 3.94 1.83
CA PHE A 80 -8.93 3.64 1.99
C PHE A 80 -8.74 2.71 3.18
N THR A 81 -7.93 1.68 3.02
CA THR A 81 -7.60 0.73 4.08
C THR A 81 -6.11 0.46 4.12
N ILE A 82 -5.56 0.42 5.33
CA ILE A 82 -4.19 -0.04 5.58
C ILE A 82 -4.23 -1.09 6.68
N GLN A 83 -3.51 -2.19 6.45
CA GLN A 83 -3.33 -3.24 7.45
C GLN A 83 -1.85 -3.51 7.69
N ASN A 84 -1.48 -3.61 8.97
CA ASN A 84 -0.20 -4.21 9.38
C ASN A 84 -0.35 -5.73 9.28
N THR A 85 0.29 -6.37 8.30
CA THR A 85 0.19 -7.82 8.09
C THR A 85 1.21 -8.60 8.93
N ASN A 86 2.04 -7.91 9.73
CA ASN A 86 2.93 -8.59 10.68
C ASN A 86 2.11 -9.21 11.80
N THR A 87 2.55 -10.37 12.29
CA THR A 87 1.82 -11.14 13.32
C THR A 87 2.26 -10.84 14.74
N ASN A 88 3.45 -10.24 14.93
CA ASN A 88 4.02 -10.01 16.26
C ASN A 88 4.46 -8.57 16.52
N ASP A 89 4.67 -7.77 15.48
CA ASP A 89 5.27 -6.44 15.59
C ASP A 89 4.22 -5.34 15.46
N ALA A 90 4.16 -4.47 16.47
CA ALA A 90 3.42 -3.21 16.39
C ALA A 90 4.35 -2.15 15.78
N ILE A 91 3.97 -1.59 14.63
CA ILE A 91 4.84 -0.73 13.84
C ILE A 91 4.06 0.52 13.44
N ASP A 92 4.73 1.67 13.47
CA ASP A 92 4.22 2.91 12.88
C ASP A 92 4.59 2.96 11.40
N LEU A 93 3.60 3.12 10.53
CA LEU A 93 3.82 3.27 9.11
C LEU A 93 4.23 4.72 8.85
N GLY A 94 5.39 4.94 8.23
CA GLY A 94 5.82 6.29 7.87
C GLY A 94 4.81 6.98 6.95
N ASP A 95 4.45 8.23 7.28
CA ASP A 95 3.44 9.00 6.54
C ASP A 95 3.74 9.11 5.04
N ASP A 96 5.02 9.23 4.66
CA ASP A 96 5.42 9.29 3.25
C ASP A 96 5.19 7.97 2.52
N ASP A 97 5.42 6.84 3.19
CA ASP A 97 5.12 5.51 2.63
C ASP A 97 3.60 5.30 2.56
N CYS A 98 2.84 5.74 3.58
CA CYS A 98 1.38 5.74 3.53
C CYS A 98 0.86 6.47 2.29
N VAL A 99 1.35 7.69 2.03
CA VAL A 99 0.95 8.48 0.86
C VAL A 99 1.36 7.78 -0.43
N LEU A 100 2.63 7.40 -0.56
CA LEU A 100 3.15 6.79 -1.77
C LEU A 100 2.37 5.53 -2.15
N ARG A 101 2.12 4.64 -1.19
CA ARG A 101 1.54 3.32 -1.46
C ARG A 101 0.06 3.43 -1.84
N LEU A 102 -0.73 4.21 -1.11
CA LEU A 102 -2.14 4.43 -1.50
C LEU A 102 -2.27 5.19 -2.83
N GLN A 103 -1.38 6.15 -3.12
CA GLN A 103 -1.40 6.83 -4.42
C GLN A 103 -1.01 5.92 -5.58
N ASN A 104 -0.15 4.92 -5.36
CA ASN A 104 0.15 3.92 -6.39
C ASN A 104 -1.11 3.14 -6.78
N GLU A 105 -1.96 2.76 -5.84
CA GLU A 105 -3.24 2.09 -6.14
C GLU A 105 -4.18 3.00 -6.97
N ILE A 106 -4.27 4.28 -6.61
CA ILE A 106 -5.08 5.27 -7.35
C ILE A 106 -4.58 5.48 -8.79
N ASN A 107 -3.26 5.55 -8.96
CA ASN A 107 -2.63 5.85 -10.24
C ASN A 107 -2.56 4.61 -11.16
N GLY A 108 -2.35 3.43 -10.58
CA GLY A 108 -2.17 2.18 -11.32
C GLY A 108 -3.47 1.56 -11.81
N CYS A 109 -4.58 1.78 -11.11
CA CYS A 109 -5.83 1.08 -11.37
C CYS A 109 -7.00 2.05 -11.61
N SER A 110 -7.84 1.78 -12.62
CA SER A 110 -9.02 2.62 -12.94
C SER A 110 -10.14 2.52 -11.91
N ARG A 111 -10.28 1.36 -11.28
CA ARG A 111 -11.31 1.04 -10.28
C ARG A 111 -10.74 0.85 -8.89
N GLY A 112 -9.56 1.42 -8.65
CA GLY A 112 -8.81 1.11 -7.44
C GLY A 112 -8.18 -0.27 -7.44
N GLY A 113 -7.47 -0.55 -6.36
CA GLY A 113 -6.62 -1.72 -6.26
C GLY A 113 -6.11 -1.93 -4.85
N SER A 114 -5.40 -3.03 -4.72
CA SER A 114 -4.82 -3.44 -3.47
C SER A 114 -3.44 -4.06 -3.67
N SER A 115 -2.49 -3.73 -2.80
CA SER A 115 -1.17 -4.36 -2.82
C SER A 115 -0.61 -4.67 -1.44
N VAL A 116 0.20 -5.72 -1.37
CA VAL A 116 0.99 -6.06 -0.19
C VAL A 116 2.44 -5.68 -0.44
N VAL A 117 2.99 -4.80 0.41
CA VAL A 117 4.39 -4.37 0.35
C VAL A 117 4.99 -4.32 1.75
N SER A 118 6.09 -5.03 1.96
CA SER A 118 6.90 -4.97 3.19
C SER A 118 6.09 -5.15 4.50
N GLY A 119 5.15 -6.11 4.51
CA GLY A 119 4.33 -6.38 5.69
C GLY A 119 3.13 -5.44 5.88
N TRP A 120 2.75 -4.71 4.82
CA TRP A 120 1.59 -3.83 4.81
C TRP A 120 0.68 -4.13 3.64
N LEU A 121 -0.62 -4.23 3.88
CA LEU A 121 -1.64 -4.30 2.84
C LEU A 121 -2.26 -2.90 2.68
N PHE A 122 -2.21 -2.37 1.46
CA PHE A 122 -2.78 -1.08 1.08
C PHE A 122 -3.94 -1.33 0.14
N THR A 123 -5.07 -0.70 0.39
CA THR A 123 -6.24 -0.75 -0.50
C THR A 123 -6.80 0.64 -0.71
N ALA A 124 -7.06 1.00 -1.96
CA ALA A 124 -7.75 2.22 -2.33
C ALA A 124 -8.89 1.88 -3.29
N ASP A 125 -10.14 2.17 -2.88
CA ASP A 125 -11.34 1.70 -3.55
C ASP A 125 -12.37 2.84 -3.73
N PRO A 126 -12.64 3.30 -4.97
CA PRO A 126 -13.74 4.21 -5.25
C PRO A 126 -15.06 3.45 -5.31
N ASN A 127 -16.05 3.90 -4.54
CA ASN A 127 -17.37 3.28 -4.46
C ASN A 127 -18.50 4.29 -4.69
N ASN A 128 -19.61 3.81 -5.23
CA ASN A 128 -20.85 4.56 -5.25
C ASN A 128 -21.44 4.60 -3.84
N GLY A 129 -21.93 5.78 -3.44
CA GLY A 129 -22.66 5.97 -2.21
C GLY A 129 -22.01 6.98 -1.28
N LEU A 130 -22.40 6.86 -0.01
CA LEU A 130 -22.01 7.78 1.04
C LEU A 130 -21.14 7.09 2.10
N CYS A 131 -20.29 7.89 2.72
CA CYS A 131 -19.88 7.72 4.11
C CYS A 131 -21.02 8.22 5.03
#